data_AF-A0A438D541-F1
#
_entry.id   AF-A0A438D541-F1
#
_cell.length_a   1.000
_cell.length_b   1.000
_cell.length_c   1.000
_cell.angle_alpha   90.00
_cell.angle_beta   90.00
_cell.angle_gamma   90.00
#
_symmetry.space_group_name_H-M   'P 1'
#
loop_
_entity.id
_entity.type
_entity.pdbx_description
1 polymer ?
#
loop_
_entity_poly.entity_id
_entity_poly.type
_entity_poly.pdbx_seq_one_letter_code
_entity_poly.pdbx_strand_id
1 'polypeptide(L)'
;MPLEPRLSRSVPFSALIMPSKFILWQVETGNTFIEFVELVSYCANKCRITSKDLCTAVALHLNKMAGDFRQVLEPLNLILRLYATGLNFTGCNIQSSGSDSITSKSADDESAFEILLDDGDELQHLATSIGLLDNYFHINSKENKVSFSAEHKVTVGQIYSHMESDYEASMAFAQKNGKAYLLLYLNALKFLCQPLAELVNLERVQIIAESEAISSSAKLCHIQNALHQFCDVFLFCHCCTSENKREEFDENNKAISSVAVAAFTLSFRTRINMQKSANFIRHVISNGWIQLQGLKFLFVNLHNIGVILYRKRQLKEVSF
;
A
#
# COMPACT_ATOMS: atom_id res chain seq x y z
N MET A 1 -3.52 -1.66 49.20
CA MET A 1 -4.00 -0.99 47.97
C MET A 1 -3.28 0.34 47.83
N PRO A 2 -2.35 0.48 46.88
CA PRO A 2 -1.98 1.78 46.34
C PRO A 2 -2.60 1.98 44.95
N LEU A 3 -3.04 3.21 44.72
CA LEU A 3 -3.77 3.69 43.56
C LEU A 3 -2.93 3.65 42.26
N GLU A 4 -3.58 3.24 41.17
CA GLU A 4 -3.12 3.46 39.79
C GLU A 4 -3.05 4.96 39.44
N PRO A 5 -2.04 5.41 38.69
CA PRO A 5 -2.11 6.69 38.00
C PRO A 5 -2.83 6.52 36.66
N ARG A 6 -3.98 7.18 36.56
CA ARG A 6 -4.78 7.34 35.34
C ARG A 6 -3.97 8.03 34.24
N LEU A 7 -3.82 7.35 33.10
CA LEU A 7 -3.45 7.92 31.81
C LEU A 7 -4.51 8.95 31.39
N SER A 8 -4.21 10.23 31.58
CA SER A 8 -4.90 11.34 30.95
C SER A 8 -3.87 12.39 30.61
N ARG A 9 -3.54 12.48 29.31
CA ARG A 9 -3.08 13.69 28.65
C ARG A 9 -3.12 13.45 27.14
N SER A 10 -4.17 13.98 26.53
CA SER A 10 -4.19 14.37 25.12
C SER A 10 -2.89 15.08 24.77
N VAL A 11 -2.09 14.51 23.87
CA VAL A 11 -0.94 15.21 23.28
C VAL A 11 -1.52 16.27 22.34
N PRO A 12 -1.35 17.58 22.61
CA PRO A 12 -1.85 18.61 21.71
C PRO A 12 -1.09 18.57 20.39
N PHE A 13 -1.80 18.82 19.29
CA PHE A 13 -1.29 18.92 17.91
C PHE A 13 -0.09 19.89 17.75
N SER A 14 0.15 20.77 18.73
CA SER A 14 1.37 21.59 18.81
C SER A 14 2.67 20.77 18.88
N ALA A 15 2.60 19.47 19.23
CA ALA A 15 3.75 18.56 19.19
C ALA A 15 4.20 18.19 17.75
N LEU A 16 3.35 18.39 16.74
CA LEU A 16 3.70 18.22 15.32
C LEU A 16 4.45 19.43 14.73
N ILE A 17 4.49 20.54 15.47
CA ILE A 17 5.30 21.72 15.13
C ILE A 17 6.66 21.56 15.81
N MET A 18 7.38 20.49 15.47
CA MET A 18 8.80 20.42 15.77
C MET A 18 9.53 21.27 14.72
N PRO A 19 10.28 22.32 15.11
CA PRO A 19 11.09 23.05 14.14
C PRO A 19 12.08 22.06 13.52
N SER A 20 12.21 22.09 12.20
CA SER A 20 13.06 21.19 11.39
C SER A 20 14.50 21.06 11.88
N LYS A 21 14.99 22.04 12.67
CA LYS A 21 16.30 22.01 13.36
C LYS A 21 16.40 20.99 14.52
N PHE A 22 15.29 20.65 15.19
CA PHE A 22 15.29 19.69 16.30
C PHE A 22 15.38 18.25 15.80
N ILE A 23 14.75 17.95 14.65
CA ILE A 23 14.85 16.64 14.01
C ILE A 23 16.25 16.43 13.42
N LEU A 24 16.85 17.46 12.81
CA LEU A 24 18.22 17.38 12.28
C LEU A 24 19.26 17.04 13.37
N TRP A 25 19.04 17.49 14.61
CA TRP A 25 19.94 17.22 15.74
C TRP A 25 19.73 15.82 16.36
N GLN A 26 18.54 15.24 16.26
CA GLN A 26 18.22 13.94 16.89
C GLN A 26 18.44 12.71 16.00
N VAL A 27 18.61 12.89 14.68
CA VAL A 27 18.89 11.82 13.70
C VAL A 27 20.27 11.16 13.89
N GLU A 28 21.16 11.73 14.73
CA GLU A 28 22.44 11.11 15.11
C GLU A 28 22.29 9.83 15.95
N THR A 29 21.10 9.51 16.46
CA THR A 29 20.83 8.29 17.24
C THR A 29 19.78 7.43 16.54
N GLY A 30 20.20 6.27 15.98
CA GLY A 30 19.38 5.46 15.05
C GLY A 30 18.04 4.89 15.56
N ASN A 31 17.65 5.10 16.82
CA ASN A 31 16.31 4.75 17.33
C ASN A 31 15.28 5.87 17.09
N THR A 32 15.72 7.13 16.99
CA THR A 32 14.87 8.31 16.81
C THR A 32 14.08 8.28 15.50
N PHE A 33 14.67 7.71 14.44
CA PHE A 33 13.99 7.59 13.15
C PHE A 33 12.71 6.74 13.25
N ILE A 34 12.81 5.59 13.93
CA ILE A 34 11.72 4.62 14.02
C ILE A 34 10.57 5.25 14.79
N GLU A 35 10.88 5.83 15.95
CA GLU A 35 9.93 6.54 16.80
C GLU A 35 9.24 7.69 16.06
N PHE A 36 9.99 8.43 15.24
CA PHE A 36 9.42 9.51 14.43
C PHE A 36 8.44 9.00 13.37
N VAL A 37 8.79 7.94 12.63
CA VAL A 37 7.88 7.37 11.62
C VAL A 37 6.67 6.72 12.28
N GLU A 38 6.81 6.10 13.44
CA GLU A 38 5.70 5.58 14.23
C GLU A 38 4.75 6.69 14.68
N LEU A 39 5.28 7.83 15.12
CA LEU A 39 4.48 9.02 15.45
C LEU A 39 3.73 9.52 14.22
N VAL A 40 4.40 9.63 13.07
CA VAL A 40 3.75 10.01 11.80
C VAL A 40 2.63 9.03 11.45
N SER A 41 2.87 7.72 11.56
CA SER A 41 1.88 6.68 11.31
C SER A 41 0.66 6.82 12.23
N TYR A 42 0.90 7.02 13.53
CA TYR A 42 -0.16 7.26 14.51
C TYR A 42 -1.00 8.49 14.14
N CYS A 43 -0.35 9.61 13.85
CA CYS A 43 -1.02 10.85 13.47
C CYS A 43 -1.81 10.68 12.19
N ALA A 44 -1.24 10.07 11.15
CA ALA A 44 -1.92 9.84 9.88
C ALA A 44 -3.18 8.97 10.06
N ASN A 45 -3.09 7.89 10.86
CA ASN A 45 -4.23 7.05 11.20
C ASN A 45 -5.34 7.80 11.96
N LYS A 46 -4.98 8.68 12.89
CA LYS A 46 -5.93 9.54 13.60
C LYS A 46 -6.56 10.59 12.70
N CYS A 47 -5.81 11.17 11.77
CA CYS A 47 -6.34 12.16 10.83
C CYS A 47 -7.37 11.52 9.90
N ARG A 48 -7.06 10.32 9.39
CA ARG A 48 -7.94 9.54 8.50
C ARG A 48 -9.36 9.35 9.02
N ILE A 49 -9.54 9.23 10.34
CA ILE A 49 -10.86 9.02 10.96
C ILE A 49 -11.57 10.32 11.37
N THR A 50 -10.90 11.47 11.27
CA THR A 50 -11.39 12.74 11.84
C THR A 50 -12.09 13.62 10.80
N SER A 51 -11.38 14.09 9.77
CA SER A 51 -11.98 14.90 8.70
C SER A 51 -11.08 14.97 7.47
N LYS A 52 -11.68 15.25 6.30
CA LYS A 52 -10.97 15.44 5.04
C LYS A 52 -10.01 16.64 5.09
N ASP A 53 -10.46 17.77 5.62
CA ASP A 53 -9.65 18.98 5.74
C ASP A 53 -8.38 18.75 6.57
N LEU A 54 -8.50 17.95 7.64
CA LEU A 54 -7.35 17.60 8.47
C LEU A 54 -6.38 16.68 7.71
N CYS A 55 -6.89 15.70 6.95
CA CYS A 55 -6.04 14.86 6.10
C CYS A 55 -5.24 15.69 5.10
N THR A 56 -5.88 16.62 4.38
CA THR A 56 -5.20 17.50 3.41
C THR A 56 -4.17 18.40 4.09
N ALA A 57 -4.50 19.01 5.24
CA ALA A 57 -3.57 19.85 5.98
C ALA A 57 -2.33 19.07 6.47
N VAL A 58 -2.52 17.85 6.98
CA VAL A 58 -1.42 17.00 7.42
C VAL A 58 -0.60 16.48 6.24
N ALA A 59 -1.23 16.10 5.13
CA ALA A 59 -0.54 15.70 3.91
C ALA A 59 0.40 16.81 3.39
N LEU A 60 -0.09 18.05 3.35
CA LEU A 60 0.72 19.23 2.97
C LEU A 60 1.95 19.38 3.88
N HIS A 61 1.76 19.22 5.20
CA HIS A 61 2.85 19.33 6.17
C HIS A 61 3.87 18.20 6.02
N LEU A 62 3.42 16.96 5.83
CA LEU A 62 4.29 15.81 5.57
C LEU A 62 5.09 16.00 4.27
N ASN A 63 4.47 16.49 3.20
CA ASN A 63 5.16 16.78 1.93
C ASN A 63 6.21 17.87 2.08
N LYS A 64 5.92 18.93 2.85
CA LYS A 64 6.90 19.97 3.17
C LYS A 64 8.08 19.40 3.94
N MET A 65 7.83 18.63 4.99
CA MET A 65 8.89 17.96 5.76
C MET A 65 9.72 17.01 4.90
N ALA A 66 9.09 16.23 4.02
CA ALA A 66 9.79 15.36 3.09
C ALA A 66 10.72 16.16 2.14
N GLY A 67 10.33 17.37 1.75
CA GLY A 67 11.18 18.30 1.01
C GLY A 67 12.47 18.65 1.77
N ASP A 68 12.35 18.95 3.06
CA ASP A 68 13.48 19.27 3.93
C ASP A 68 14.42 18.06 4.13
N PHE A 69 13.88 16.84 4.18
CA PHE A 69 14.68 15.61 4.34
C PHE A 69 15.30 15.09 3.04
N ARG A 70 14.99 15.67 1.88
CA ARG A 70 15.45 15.18 0.57
C ARG A 70 16.98 15.05 0.46
N GLN A 71 17.72 15.92 1.13
CA GLN A 71 19.18 15.98 1.05
C GLN A 71 19.90 15.17 2.15
N VAL A 72 19.18 14.76 3.20
CA VAL A 72 19.78 14.25 4.45
C VAL A 72 19.43 12.79 4.68
N LEU A 73 18.21 12.35 4.33
CA LEU A 73 17.75 10.99 4.59
C LEU A 73 16.72 10.53 3.56
N GLU A 74 17.21 9.93 2.48
CA GLU A 74 16.41 9.51 1.33
C GLU A 74 15.20 8.61 1.67
N PRO A 75 15.34 7.50 2.43
CA PRO A 75 14.19 6.64 2.74
C PRO A 75 13.15 7.33 3.63
N LEU A 76 13.56 8.28 4.50
CA LEU A 76 12.60 9.02 5.32
C LEU A 76 11.66 9.83 4.45
N ASN A 77 12.22 10.59 3.52
CA ASN A 77 11.44 11.51 2.71
C ASN A 77 10.40 10.74 1.88
N LEU A 78 10.76 9.56 1.39
CA LEU A 78 9.89 8.73 0.57
C LEU A 78 8.77 8.10 1.41
N ILE A 79 9.09 7.62 2.62
CA ILE A 79 8.08 7.11 3.57
C ILE A 79 7.08 8.20 3.97
N LEU A 80 7.54 9.42 4.24
CA LEU A 80 6.66 10.55 4.56
C LEU A 80 5.74 10.90 3.39
N ARG A 81 6.25 10.87 2.15
CA ARG A 81 5.45 11.06 0.93
C ARG A 81 4.37 10.00 0.78
N LEU A 82 4.66 8.72 1.10
CA LEU A 82 3.62 7.67 1.07
C LEU A 82 2.48 7.95 2.05
N TYR A 83 2.78 8.41 3.28
CA TYR A 83 1.75 8.82 4.23
C TYR A 83 0.97 10.05 3.74
N ALA A 84 1.64 11.05 3.17
CA ALA A 84 0.99 12.23 2.61
C ALA A 84 0.02 11.88 1.48
N THR A 85 0.47 11.09 0.51
CA THR A 85 -0.35 10.61 -0.60
C THR A 85 -1.52 9.75 -0.11
N GLY A 86 -1.30 8.86 0.87
CA GLY A 86 -2.38 8.06 1.46
C GLY A 86 -3.45 8.91 2.16
N LEU A 87 -3.06 10.02 2.79
CA LEU A 87 -3.99 10.98 3.40
C LEU A 87 -4.82 11.72 2.34
N ASN A 88 -4.21 12.09 1.21
CA ASN A 88 -4.92 12.71 0.09
C ASN A 88 -6.02 11.78 -0.45
N PHE A 89 -5.74 10.48 -0.60
CA PHE A 89 -6.71 9.51 -1.12
C PHE A 89 -7.76 9.04 -0.11
N THR A 90 -7.50 9.21 1.19
CA THR A 90 -8.47 8.90 2.24
C THR A 90 -9.74 9.75 2.11
N GLY A 91 -9.63 10.98 1.59
CA GLY A 91 -10.75 11.90 1.40
C GLY A 91 -11.71 11.54 0.25
N CYS A 92 -11.38 10.57 -0.60
CA CYS A 92 -12.24 10.12 -1.69
C CYS A 92 -13.32 9.12 -1.25
N ASN A 93 -13.24 8.60 -0.02
CA ASN A 93 -14.05 7.46 0.44
C ASN A 93 -15.36 7.82 1.17
N ILE A 94 -15.67 9.10 1.41
CA ILE A 94 -16.70 9.47 2.41
C ILE A 94 -18.05 9.95 1.81
N GLN A 95 -18.22 10.05 0.49
CA GLN A 95 -19.49 10.58 -0.07
C GLN A 95 -20.36 9.64 -0.92
N SER A 96 -20.02 8.37 -1.14
CA SER A 96 -20.85 7.52 -2.04
C SER A 96 -21.67 6.40 -1.38
N SER A 97 -21.72 6.23 -0.05
CA SER A 97 -22.68 5.28 0.53
C SER A 97 -23.22 5.66 1.90
N GLY A 98 -24.43 6.21 1.91
CA GLY A 98 -25.19 6.46 3.13
C GLY A 98 -26.66 6.78 2.92
N SER A 99 -27.25 6.43 1.77
CA SER A 99 -28.70 6.51 1.58
C SER A 99 -29.18 5.31 0.79
N ASP A 100 -29.85 4.39 1.48
CA ASP A 100 -30.76 3.43 0.89
C ASP A 100 -31.87 4.20 0.15
N SER A 101 -31.65 4.50 -1.12
CA SER A 101 -32.74 4.87 -2.03
C SER A 101 -32.49 4.26 -3.38
N ILE A 102 -33.36 3.30 -3.72
CA ILE A 102 -33.60 2.82 -5.07
C ILE A 102 -34.10 4.02 -5.88
N THR A 103 -33.21 4.87 -6.36
CA THR A 103 -33.53 5.94 -7.30
C THR A 103 -32.34 6.19 -8.20
N SER A 104 -32.64 6.23 -9.51
CA SER A 104 -31.77 6.38 -10.66
C SER A 104 -30.49 7.19 -10.42
N LYS A 105 -29.34 6.58 -10.72
CA LYS A 105 -28.11 7.32 -11.06
C LYS A 105 -28.45 8.32 -12.17
N SER A 106 -28.42 9.61 -11.86
CA SER A 106 -28.34 10.66 -12.88
C SER A 106 -26.97 10.62 -13.55
N ALA A 107 -26.89 11.12 -14.78
CA ALA A 107 -25.69 11.10 -15.60
C ALA A 107 -24.53 12.00 -15.11
N ASP A 108 -24.70 12.71 -13.98
CA ASP A 108 -23.78 13.75 -13.48
C ASP A 108 -23.11 13.40 -12.12
N ASP A 109 -23.32 12.19 -11.57
CA ASP A 109 -22.55 11.76 -10.40
C ASP A 109 -21.17 11.28 -10.85
N GLU A 110 -20.22 12.21 -10.92
CA GLU A 110 -18.80 11.93 -11.16
C GLU A 110 -18.30 10.90 -10.14
N SER A 111 -17.81 9.76 -10.63
CA SER A 111 -17.38 8.69 -9.74
C SER A 111 -16.18 9.14 -8.91
N ALA A 112 -16.11 8.72 -7.63
CA ALA A 112 -14.95 9.02 -6.78
C ALA A 112 -13.63 8.49 -7.38
N PHE A 113 -13.71 7.52 -8.28
CA PHE A 113 -12.59 6.99 -9.04
C PHE A 113 -12.18 7.88 -10.22
N GLU A 114 -13.11 8.51 -10.94
CA GLU A 114 -12.79 9.53 -11.95
C GLU A 114 -12.11 10.74 -11.31
N ILE A 115 -12.60 11.22 -10.16
CA ILE A 115 -11.95 12.29 -9.39
C ILE A 115 -10.52 11.92 -8.99
N LEU A 116 -10.28 10.67 -8.59
CA LEU A 116 -8.92 10.18 -8.30
C LEU A 116 -8.05 10.19 -9.55
N LEU A 117 -8.59 9.77 -10.70
CA LEU A 117 -7.84 9.76 -11.94
C LEU A 117 -7.51 11.19 -12.38
N ASP A 118 -8.38 12.18 -12.15
CA ASP A 118 -8.13 13.57 -12.55
C ASP A 118 -6.96 14.21 -11.80
N ASP A 119 -6.61 13.71 -10.61
CA ASP A 119 -5.39 14.08 -9.87
C ASP A 119 -4.13 13.37 -10.43
N GLY A 120 -3.82 13.66 -11.70
CA GLY A 120 -2.71 13.04 -12.42
C GLY A 120 -1.33 13.33 -11.83
N ASP A 121 -1.15 14.50 -11.22
CA ASP A 121 0.13 14.93 -10.64
C ASP A 121 0.45 14.13 -9.37
N GLU A 122 -0.51 13.92 -8.47
CA GLU A 122 -0.32 13.08 -7.28
C GLU A 122 -0.04 11.62 -7.65
N LEU A 123 -0.73 11.08 -8.67
CA LEU A 123 -0.47 9.73 -9.17
C LEU A 123 0.92 9.57 -9.79
N GLN A 124 1.41 10.61 -10.49
CA GLN A 124 2.75 10.62 -11.05
C GLN A 124 3.82 10.71 -9.95
N HIS A 125 3.60 11.56 -8.94
CA HIS A 125 4.46 11.66 -7.76
C HIS A 125 4.52 10.36 -6.96
N LEU A 126 3.38 9.67 -6.86
CA LEU A 126 3.30 8.35 -6.26
C LEU A 126 4.18 7.35 -7.03
N ALA A 127 4.03 7.27 -8.35
CA ALA A 127 4.80 6.36 -9.18
C ALA A 127 6.31 6.58 -9.06
N THR A 128 6.76 7.84 -9.01
CA THR A 128 8.16 8.17 -8.76
C THR A 128 8.62 7.73 -7.37
N SER A 129 7.83 7.96 -6.32
CA SER A 129 8.18 7.61 -4.94
C SER A 129 8.30 6.09 -4.76
N ILE A 130 7.36 5.33 -5.32
CA ILE A 130 7.37 3.86 -5.38
C ILE A 130 8.64 3.36 -6.08
N GLY A 131 8.97 3.89 -7.26
CA GLY A 131 10.15 3.46 -8.01
C GLY A 131 11.45 3.70 -7.25
N LEU A 132 11.58 4.83 -6.55
CA LEU A 132 12.75 5.12 -5.72
C LEU A 132 12.84 4.18 -4.51
N LEU A 133 11.73 3.90 -3.85
CA LEU A 133 11.69 2.96 -2.72
C LEU A 133 11.99 1.52 -3.14
N ASP A 134 11.53 1.08 -4.32
CA ASP A 134 11.86 -0.25 -4.85
C ASP A 134 13.37 -0.41 -5.06
N ASN A 135 13.98 0.60 -5.66
CA ASN A 135 15.43 0.64 -5.89
C ASN A 135 16.20 0.69 -4.57
N TYR A 136 15.70 1.40 -3.56
CA TYR A 136 16.35 1.51 -2.26
C TYR A 136 16.34 0.18 -1.49
N PHE A 137 15.20 -0.51 -1.47
CA PHE A 137 15.05 -1.76 -0.71
C PHE A 137 15.41 -3.03 -1.51
N HIS A 138 15.66 -2.91 -2.82
CA HIS A 138 16.05 -3.99 -3.73
C HIS A 138 15.14 -5.24 -3.69
N ILE A 139 13.83 -5.05 -3.51
CA ILE A 139 12.88 -6.14 -3.27
C ILE A 139 12.71 -7.02 -4.53
N ASN A 140 12.82 -6.43 -5.72
CA ASN A 140 12.61 -7.11 -7.01
C ASN A 140 13.85 -7.80 -7.61
N SER A 141 15.01 -7.83 -6.95
CA SER A 141 16.24 -8.43 -7.52
C SER A 141 16.19 -9.95 -7.72
N LYS A 142 15.10 -10.63 -7.28
CA LYS A 142 15.01 -12.10 -7.22
C LYS A 142 13.93 -12.72 -8.10
N GLU A 143 13.03 -11.95 -8.73
CA GLU A 143 11.90 -12.55 -9.48
C GLU A 143 12.29 -13.19 -10.83
N ASN A 144 13.42 -12.83 -11.43
CA ASN A 144 13.81 -13.39 -12.74
C ASN A 144 14.54 -14.75 -12.69
N LYS A 145 14.71 -15.39 -11.52
CA LYS A 145 15.39 -16.70 -11.45
C LYS A 145 14.75 -17.77 -10.58
N VAL A 146 13.70 -17.47 -9.82
CA VAL A 146 13.02 -18.52 -9.05
C VAL A 146 11.72 -18.91 -9.74
N SER A 147 11.83 -19.78 -10.73
CA SER A 147 10.74 -20.67 -11.09
C SER A 147 10.42 -21.52 -9.87
N PHE A 148 9.42 -21.11 -9.08
CA PHE A 148 8.85 -21.94 -8.03
C PHE A 148 7.99 -23.03 -8.68
N SER A 149 8.64 -24.03 -9.28
CA SER A 149 7.95 -25.28 -9.62
C SER A 149 7.45 -25.93 -8.33
N ALA A 150 6.26 -26.50 -8.41
CA ALA A 150 5.70 -27.29 -7.33
C ALA A 150 6.68 -28.39 -6.91
N GLU A 151 6.70 -28.64 -5.59
CA GLU A 151 7.62 -29.56 -4.90
C GLU A 151 9.06 -29.03 -4.86
N HIS A 152 9.39 -28.27 -3.82
CA HIS A 152 10.64 -28.39 -3.04
C HIS A 152 10.51 -27.49 -1.80
N LYS A 153 10.67 -28.08 -0.60
CA LYS A 153 10.81 -27.33 0.65
C LYS A 153 12.09 -26.50 0.56
N VAL A 154 11.97 -25.22 0.25
CA VAL A 154 13.12 -24.30 0.26
C VAL A 154 13.53 -24.08 1.71
N THR A 155 14.66 -24.66 2.08
CA THR A 155 15.29 -24.47 3.40
C THR A 155 15.89 -23.07 3.48
N VAL A 156 15.63 -22.38 4.59
CA VAL A 156 16.00 -20.98 4.92
C VAL A 156 17.48 -20.63 4.61
N GLY A 157 18.37 -21.62 4.53
CA GLY A 157 19.80 -21.42 4.24
C GLY A 157 20.15 -20.99 2.81
N GLN A 158 19.32 -21.27 1.79
CA GLN A 158 19.64 -20.92 0.39
C GLN A 158 19.38 -19.45 0.04
N ILE A 159 18.73 -18.69 0.92
CA ILE A 159 18.47 -17.25 0.72
C ILE A 159 19.73 -16.40 0.97
N TYR A 160 20.76 -16.96 1.65
CA TYR A 160 21.89 -16.21 2.19
C TYR A 160 23.26 -16.44 1.54
N SER A 161 23.44 -17.43 0.66
CA SER A 161 24.80 -17.88 0.29
C SER A 161 25.28 -17.50 -1.13
N HIS A 162 24.78 -16.43 -1.75
CA HIS A 162 25.30 -16.02 -3.06
C HIS A 162 25.27 -14.50 -3.25
N MET A 163 26.15 -13.76 -2.55
CA MET A 163 26.30 -12.30 -2.67
C MET A 163 27.75 -11.87 -2.42
N GLU A 164 28.57 -11.82 -3.46
CA GLU A 164 29.81 -11.03 -3.59
C GLU A 164 29.79 -10.61 -5.07
N SER A 165 29.63 -9.33 -5.44
CA SER A 165 30.77 -8.40 -5.43
C SER A 165 30.43 -6.91 -5.64
N ASP A 166 29.19 -6.42 -5.44
CA ASP A 166 28.88 -4.97 -5.59
C ASP A 166 28.12 -4.38 -4.38
N TYR A 167 28.25 -5.02 -3.22
CA TYR A 167 27.27 -4.94 -2.12
C TYR A 167 27.75 -4.20 -0.85
N GLU A 168 28.84 -3.42 -0.91
CA GLU A 168 29.42 -2.80 0.28
C GLU A 168 28.79 -1.44 0.66
N ALA A 169 28.33 -0.63 -0.31
CA ALA A 169 27.82 0.71 -0.02
C ALA A 169 26.40 0.74 0.57
N SER A 170 25.52 -0.18 0.13
CA SER A 170 24.11 -0.25 0.58
C SER A 170 23.94 -1.02 1.90
N MET A 171 24.87 -1.93 2.21
CA MET A 171 24.84 -2.78 3.41
C MET A 171 25.26 -2.11 4.71
N ALA A 172 25.96 -0.97 4.64
CA ALA A 172 26.43 -0.27 5.85
C ALA A 172 25.27 0.22 6.74
N PHE A 173 24.08 0.48 6.17
CA PHE A 173 22.89 0.92 6.92
C PHE A 173 21.91 -0.22 7.25
N ALA A 174 21.81 -1.23 6.37
CA ALA A 174 20.92 -2.37 6.53
C ALA A 174 21.34 -3.35 7.65
N GLN A 175 22.61 -3.36 8.05
CA GLN A 175 23.15 -4.36 8.99
C GLN A 175 22.73 -4.19 10.46
N LYS A 176 22.32 -2.99 10.92
CA LYS A 176 21.92 -2.80 12.32
C LYS A 176 20.40 -2.77 12.55
N ASN A 177 19.63 -2.17 11.63
CA ASN A 177 18.18 -1.95 11.77
C ASN A 177 17.35 -2.23 10.49
N GLY A 178 17.91 -2.89 9.46
CA GLY A 178 17.27 -3.03 8.13
C GLY A 178 15.86 -3.65 8.16
N LYS A 179 15.58 -4.58 9.09
CA LYS A 179 14.24 -5.15 9.27
C LYS A 179 13.22 -4.14 9.79
N ALA A 180 13.62 -3.22 10.66
CA ALA A 180 12.73 -2.19 11.19
C ALA A 180 12.35 -1.18 10.10
N TYR A 181 13.31 -0.73 9.30
CA TYR A 181 13.05 0.17 8.16
C TYR A 181 12.12 -0.46 7.12
N LEU A 182 12.30 -1.74 6.83
CA LEU A 182 11.42 -2.49 5.94
C LEU A 182 9.99 -2.59 6.50
N LEU A 183 9.83 -2.80 7.80
CA LEU A 183 8.51 -2.83 8.45
C LEU A 183 7.82 -1.45 8.40
N LEU A 184 8.57 -0.37 8.62
CA LEU A 184 8.08 1.00 8.49
C LEU A 184 7.62 1.29 7.05
N TYR A 185 8.38 0.81 6.07
CA TYR A 185 8.01 0.90 4.66
C TYR A 185 6.74 0.10 4.35
N LEU A 186 6.64 -1.16 4.81
CA LEU A 186 5.43 -1.96 4.68
C LEU A 186 4.21 -1.27 5.31
N ASN A 187 4.37 -0.65 6.47
CA ASN A 187 3.30 0.08 7.15
C ASN A 187 2.85 1.33 6.36
N ALA A 188 3.79 2.07 5.78
CA ALA A 188 3.48 3.21 4.92
C ALA A 188 2.75 2.76 3.64
N LEU A 189 3.20 1.68 2.99
CA LEU A 189 2.51 1.08 1.85
C LEU A 189 1.12 0.56 2.23
N LYS A 190 0.96 -0.08 3.40
CA LYS A 190 -0.35 -0.51 3.91
C LYS A 190 -1.29 0.68 4.06
N PHE A 191 -0.81 1.76 4.66
CA PHE A 191 -1.58 2.98 4.88
C PHE A 191 -2.07 3.60 3.57
N LEU A 192 -1.21 3.65 2.55
CA LEU A 192 -1.54 4.14 1.21
C LEU A 192 -2.45 3.18 0.43
N CYS A 193 -2.11 1.89 0.38
CA CYS A 193 -2.75 0.92 -0.50
C CYS A 193 -4.15 0.54 -0.02
N GLN A 194 -4.43 0.65 1.27
CA GLN A 194 -5.75 0.34 1.80
C GLN A 194 -6.87 1.21 1.18
N PRO A 195 -6.85 2.56 1.24
CA PRO A 195 -7.89 3.39 0.64
C PRO A 195 -7.95 3.22 -0.89
N LEU A 196 -6.80 3.06 -1.56
CA LEU A 196 -6.76 2.77 -3.00
C LEU A 196 -7.47 1.45 -3.34
N ALA A 197 -7.19 0.39 -2.58
CA ALA A 197 -7.81 -0.91 -2.80
C ALA A 197 -9.31 -0.89 -2.50
N GLU A 198 -9.73 -0.18 -1.45
CA GLU A 198 -11.16 0.02 -1.14
C GLU A 198 -11.88 0.71 -2.30
N LEU A 199 -11.32 1.78 -2.86
CA LEU A 199 -11.90 2.51 -3.98
C LEU A 199 -11.96 1.67 -5.27
N VAL A 200 -10.86 1.00 -5.64
CA VAL A 200 -10.84 0.10 -6.81
C VAL A 200 -11.87 -1.02 -6.66
N ASN A 201 -11.97 -1.58 -5.45
CA ASN A 201 -12.94 -2.64 -5.17
C ASN A 201 -14.38 -2.10 -5.15
N LEU A 202 -14.61 -0.85 -4.79
CA LEU A 202 -15.94 -0.24 -4.84
C LEU A 202 -16.37 -0.02 -6.30
N GLU A 203 -15.50 0.57 -7.12
CA GLU A 203 -15.82 1.02 -8.48
C GLU A 203 -15.49 -0.02 -9.57
N ARG A 204 -15.19 -1.27 -9.19
CA ARG A 204 -14.71 -2.32 -10.10
C ARG A 204 -15.58 -2.55 -11.33
N VAL A 205 -16.90 -2.38 -11.22
CA VAL A 205 -17.84 -2.60 -12.32
C VAL A 205 -17.59 -1.57 -13.42
N GLN A 206 -17.46 -0.29 -13.03
CA GLN A 206 -17.14 0.81 -13.92
C GLN A 206 -15.72 0.65 -14.49
N ILE A 207 -14.73 0.41 -13.63
CA ILE A 207 -13.33 0.20 -14.04
C ILE A 207 -13.21 -0.89 -15.11
N ILE A 208 -13.89 -2.02 -14.92
CA ILE A 208 -13.87 -3.13 -15.89
C ILE A 208 -14.70 -2.78 -17.14
N ALA A 209 -15.79 -2.03 -17.02
CA ALA A 209 -16.68 -1.69 -18.14
C ALA A 209 -16.09 -0.62 -19.07
N GLU A 210 -15.35 0.35 -18.54
CA GLU A 210 -14.78 1.50 -19.26
C GLU A 210 -13.97 1.12 -20.51
N SER A 211 -13.99 2.03 -21.49
CA SER A 211 -13.24 1.89 -22.74
C SER A 211 -11.73 2.09 -22.52
N GLU A 212 -10.91 1.46 -23.37
CA GLU A 212 -9.45 1.44 -23.24
C GLU A 212 -8.79 2.77 -23.67
N ALA A 213 -9.23 3.90 -23.13
CA ALA A 213 -8.54 5.17 -23.33
C ALA A 213 -7.10 5.10 -22.77
N ILE A 214 -6.13 5.67 -23.50
CA ILE A 214 -4.70 5.53 -23.20
C ILE A 214 -4.33 6.26 -21.90
N SER A 215 -4.89 7.44 -21.66
CA SER A 215 -4.58 8.27 -20.48
C SER A 215 -5.11 7.67 -19.17
N SER A 216 -6.32 7.11 -19.18
CA SER A 216 -6.86 6.39 -18.03
C SER A 216 -6.03 5.13 -17.75
N SER A 217 -5.61 4.41 -18.80
CA SER A 217 -4.73 3.23 -18.66
C SER A 217 -3.42 3.54 -17.93
N ALA A 218 -2.74 4.66 -18.22
CA ALA A 218 -1.49 5.04 -17.56
C ALA A 218 -1.69 5.32 -16.06
N LYS A 219 -2.73 6.09 -15.71
CA LYS A 219 -3.09 6.41 -14.32
C LYS A 219 -3.45 5.15 -13.53
N LEU A 220 -4.21 4.22 -14.14
CA LEU A 220 -4.49 2.90 -13.57
C LEU A 220 -3.22 2.10 -13.31
N CYS A 221 -2.22 2.18 -14.20
CA CYS A 221 -0.93 1.52 -14.00
C CYS A 221 -0.18 2.07 -12.78
N HIS A 222 -0.26 3.37 -12.48
CA HIS A 222 0.38 3.93 -11.28
C HIS A 222 -0.23 3.37 -10.00
N ILE A 223 -1.56 3.29 -9.92
CA ILE A 223 -2.26 2.67 -8.79
C ILE A 223 -1.90 1.18 -8.71
N GLN A 224 -1.93 0.48 -9.84
CA GLN A 224 -1.58 -0.94 -9.91
C GLN A 224 -0.16 -1.22 -9.39
N ASN A 225 0.81 -0.39 -9.77
CA ASN A 225 2.20 -0.52 -9.33
C ASN A 225 2.33 -0.35 -7.80
N ALA A 226 1.57 0.58 -7.19
CA ALA A 226 1.53 0.74 -5.74
C ALA A 226 1.04 -0.52 -5.04
N LEU A 227 -0.07 -1.08 -5.53
CA LEU A 227 -0.66 -2.30 -4.99
C LEU A 227 0.28 -3.51 -5.15
N HIS A 228 0.95 -3.64 -6.29
CA HIS A 228 1.94 -4.71 -6.52
C HIS A 228 3.16 -4.55 -5.64
N GLN A 229 3.65 -3.33 -5.44
CA GLN A 229 4.77 -3.10 -4.54
C GLN A 229 4.42 -3.47 -3.10
N PHE A 230 3.22 -3.15 -2.62
CA PHE A 230 2.75 -3.65 -1.33
C PHE A 230 2.77 -5.18 -1.26
N CYS A 231 2.27 -5.86 -2.29
CA CYS A 231 2.29 -7.32 -2.37
C CYS A 231 3.73 -7.86 -2.28
N ASP A 232 4.67 -7.30 -3.04
CA ASP A 232 6.07 -7.76 -3.08
C ASP A 232 6.77 -7.57 -1.73
N VAL A 233 6.62 -6.38 -1.13
CA VAL A 233 7.19 -6.06 0.18
C VAL A 233 6.59 -6.95 1.26
N PHE A 234 5.28 -7.19 1.20
CA PHE A 234 4.57 -8.08 2.11
C PHE A 234 5.11 -9.52 2.03
N LEU A 235 5.24 -10.07 0.80
CA LEU A 235 5.82 -11.40 0.58
C LEU A 235 7.23 -11.48 1.16
N PHE A 236 8.06 -10.47 0.85
CA PHE A 236 9.44 -10.43 1.30
C PHE A 236 9.53 -10.41 2.84
N CYS A 237 8.73 -9.57 3.50
CA CYS A 237 8.66 -9.51 4.97
C CYS A 237 8.26 -10.86 5.56
N HIS A 238 7.18 -11.47 5.06
CA HIS A 238 6.66 -12.75 5.58
C HIS A 238 7.61 -13.93 5.36
N CYS A 239 8.34 -13.96 4.23
CA CYS A 239 9.37 -14.97 3.98
C CYS A 239 10.58 -14.81 4.90
N CYS A 240 10.88 -13.61 5.38
CA CYS A 240 12.03 -13.31 6.23
C CYS A 240 11.74 -13.40 7.74
N THR A 241 10.48 -13.51 8.15
CA THR A 241 10.07 -13.66 9.56
C THR A 241 10.07 -15.13 9.99
N SER A 242 10.70 -15.45 11.13
CA SER A 242 10.63 -16.80 11.72
C SER A 242 9.22 -17.09 12.26
N GLU A 243 8.87 -18.37 12.35
CA GLU A 243 7.51 -18.83 12.68
C GLU A 243 6.93 -18.23 13.97
N ASN A 244 7.79 -17.85 14.90
CA ASN A 244 7.45 -17.37 16.25
C ASN A 244 7.01 -15.90 16.32
N LYS A 245 7.01 -15.14 15.20
CA LYS A 245 6.61 -13.71 15.16
C LYS A 245 5.40 -13.42 14.26
N ARG A 246 4.67 -14.46 13.83
CA ARG A 246 3.52 -14.31 12.92
C ARG A 246 2.33 -13.56 13.54
N GLU A 247 2.25 -13.48 14.87
CA GLU A 247 1.16 -12.78 15.59
C GLU A 247 1.12 -11.27 15.29
N GLU A 248 2.27 -10.62 15.07
CA GLU A 248 2.33 -9.17 14.78
C GLU A 248 1.73 -8.81 13.39
N PHE A 249 1.62 -9.80 12.49
CA PHE A 249 1.06 -9.62 11.15
C PHE A 249 -0.43 -9.96 11.05
N ASP A 250 -1.06 -10.49 12.10
CA ASP A 250 -2.41 -11.05 12.04
C ASP A 250 -3.52 -9.96 11.94
N GLU A 251 -3.22 -8.72 12.34
CA GLU A 251 -4.10 -7.55 12.12
C GLU A 251 -4.15 -7.10 10.64
N ASN A 252 -3.29 -7.62 9.77
CA ASN A 252 -3.16 -7.18 8.36
C ASN A 252 -4.10 -7.91 7.38
N ASN A 253 -4.84 -8.92 7.82
CA ASN A 253 -5.55 -9.88 6.96
C ASN A 253 -6.59 -9.24 6.01
N LYS A 254 -7.28 -8.19 6.46
CA LYS A 254 -8.28 -7.49 5.63
C LYS A 254 -7.62 -6.65 4.54
N ALA A 255 -6.55 -5.94 4.86
CA ALA A 255 -5.83 -5.10 3.92
C ALA A 255 -5.21 -5.95 2.80
N ILE A 256 -4.56 -7.06 3.15
CA ILE A 256 -3.94 -7.99 2.19
C ILE A 256 -4.98 -8.49 1.18
N SER A 257 -6.12 -8.99 1.68
CA SER A 257 -7.16 -9.55 0.81
C SER A 257 -7.78 -8.46 -0.10
N SER A 258 -8.00 -7.25 0.44
CA SER A 258 -8.52 -6.11 -0.34
C SER A 258 -7.55 -5.69 -1.44
N VAL A 259 -6.26 -5.53 -1.10
CA VAL A 259 -5.20 -5.15 -2.03
C VAL A 259 -5.01 -6.22 -3.10
N ALA A 260 -5.04 -7.50 -2.76
CA ALA A 260 -4.92 -8.59 -3.72
C ALA A 260 -6.02 -8.56 -4.80
N VAL A 261 -7.28 -8.32 -4.39
CA VAL A 261 -8.42 -8.23 -5.32
C VAL A 261 -8.32 -6.98 -6.18
N ALA A 262 -7.95 -5.84 -5.59
CA ALA A 262 -7.80 -4.58 -6.33
C ALA A 262 -6.67 -4.67 -7.36
N ALA A 263 -5.51 -5.21 -6.98
CA ALA A 263 -4.38 -5.46 -7.85
C ALA A 263 -4.77 -6.39 -9.02
N PHE A 264 -5.50 -7.46 -8.75
CA PHE A 264 -6.00 -8.38 -9.77
C PHE A 264 -7.00 -7.71 -10.72
N THR A 265 -7.93 -6.91 -10.17
CA THR A 265 -8.91 -6.12 -10.94
C THR A 265 -8.22 -5.17 -11.91
N LEU A 266 -7.24 -4.39 -11.42
CA LEU A 266 -6.48 -3.48 -12.27
C LEU A 266 -5.62 -4.24 -13.29
N SER A 267 -4.99 -5.35 -12.90
CA SER A 267 -4.19 -6.17 -13.83
C SER A 267 -5.02 -6.74 -14.96
N PHE A 268 -6.27 -7.11 -14.68
CA PHE A 268 -7.20 -7.49 -15.73
C PHE A 268 -7.51 -6.31 -16.66
N ARG A 269 -7.79 -5.14 -16.09
CA ARG A 269 -8.14 -3.93 -16.82
C ARG A 269 -7.02 -3.35 -17.69
N THR A 270 -5.79 -3.33 -17.19
CA THR A 270 -4.60 -2.82 -17.89
C THR A 270 -3.95 -3.87 -18.79
N ARG A 271 -4.31 -5.15 -18.59
CA ARG A 271 -3.69 -6.33 -19.21
C ARG A 271 -2.21 -6.54 -18.85
N ILE A 272 -1.74 -5.90 -17.79
CA ILE A 272 -0.36 -5.96 -17.31
C ILE A 272 -0.33 -6.77 -16.00
N ASN A 273 0.73 -7.54 -15.77
CA ASN A 273 1.01 -8.21 -14.48
C ASN A 273 -0.12 -9.10 -13.93
N MET A 274 -0.97 -9.67 -14.81
CA MET A 274 -2.04 -10.60 -14.40
C MET A 274 -1.50 -11.82 -13.66
N GLN A 275 -0.43 -12.43 -14.20
CA GLN A 275 0.19 -13.61 -13.60
C GLN A 275 0.78 -13.30 -12.22
N LYS A 276 1.40 -12.13 -12.05
CA LYS A 276 1.94 -11.67 -10.77
C LYS A 276 0.85 -11.57 -9.71
N SER A 277 -0.28 -10.94 -10.04
CA SER A 277 -1.44 -10.86 -9.13
C SER A 277 -2.04 -12.22 -8.80
N ALA A 278 -2.21 -13.10 -9.79
CA ALA A 278 -2.73 -14.44 -9.58
C ALA A 278 -1.79 -15.30 -8.71
N ASN A 279 -0.47 -15.15 -8.92
CA ASN A 279 0.55 -15.80 -8.11
C ASN A 279 0.50 -15.32 -6.66
N PHE A 280 0.39 -14.01 -6.42
CA PHE A 280 0.27 -13.46 -5.08
C PHE A 280 -0.93 -14.06 -4.33
N ILE A 281 -2.13 -14.03 -4.94
CA ILE A 281 -3.34 -14.63 -4.36
C ILE A 281 -3.12 -16.11 -4.00
N ARG A 282 -2.50 -16.88 -4.91
CA ARG A 282 -2.19 -18.29 -4.65
C ARG A 282 -1.27 -18.46 -3.44
N HIS A 283 -0.21 -17.66 -3.33
CA HIS A 283 0.73 -17.75 -2.21
C HIS A 283 0.06 -17.41 -0.87
N VAL A 284 -0.76 -16.36 -0.85
CA VAL A 284 -1.50 -15.96 0.37
C VAL A 284 -2.43 -17.07 0.85
N ILE A 285 -3.14 -17.73 -0.07
CA ILE A 285 -4.02 -18.87 0.26
C ILE A 285 -3.21 -20.09 0.69
N SER A 286 -2.21 -20.50 -0.09
CA SER A 286 -1.43 -21.73 0.16
C SER A 286 -0.64 -21.69 1.46
N ASN A 287 -0.15 -20.52 1.86
CA ASN A 287 0.61 -20.38 3.11
C ASN A 287 -0.27 -20.06 4.33
N GLY A 288 -1.60 -19.99 4.16
CA GLY A 288 -2.52 -19.69 5.26
C GLY A 288 -2.31 -18.30 5.87
N TRP A 289 -1.83 -17.32 5.10
CA TRP A 289 -1.55 -15.96 5.58
C TRP A 289 -2.80 -15.09 5.70
N ILE A 290 -3.98 -15.65 5.41
CA ILE A 290 -5.27 -15.00 5.62
C ILE A 290 -6.18 -15.92 6.42
N GLN A 291 -6.93 -15.32 7.34
CA GLN A 291 -7.97 -16.01 8.09
C GLN A 291 -9.15 -16.39 7.19
N LEU A 292 -10.04 -17.24 7.72
CA LEU A 292 -11.24 -17.72 7.03
C LEU A 292 -12.09 -16.59 6.41
N GLN A 293 -12.22 -15.45 7.11
CA GLN A 293 -12.97 -14.30 6.58
C GLN A 293 -12.28 -13.63 5.39
N GLY A 294 -10.94 -13.53 5.42
CA GLY A 294 -10.17 -13.08 4.27
C GLY A 294 -10.32 -14.02 3.07
N LEU A 295 -10.31 -15.33 3.30
CA LEU A 295 -10.53 -16.32 2.25
C LEU A 295 -11.94 -16.21 1.64
N LYS A 296 -12.98 -16.09 2.48
CA LYS A 296 -14.36 -15.82 2.02
C LYS A 296 -14.43 -14.55 1.19
N PHE A 297 -13.78 -13.48 1.65
CA PHE A 297 -13.70 -12.23 0.91
C PHE A 297 -13.07 -12.45 -0.47
N LEU A 298 -11.89 -13.09 -0.57
CA LEU A 298 -11.25 -13.37 -1.85
C LEU A 298 -12.18 -14.16 -2.79
N PHE A 299 -12.79 -15.24 -2.29
CA PHE A 299 -13.66 -16.11 -3.09
C PHE A 299 -14.84 -15.34 -3.70
N VAL A 300 -15.58 -14.59 -2.88
CA VAL A 300 -16.74 -13.81 -3.33
C VAL A 300 -16.31 -12.75 -4.36
N ASN A 301 -15.23 -12.04 -4.09
CA ASN A 301 -14.79 -10.95 -4.95
C ASN A 301 -14.25 -11.47 -6.30
N LEU A 302 -13.49 -12.57 -6.31
CA LEU A 302 -13.00 -13.19 -7.55
C LEU A 302 -14.13 -13.79 -8.38
N HIS A 303 -15.12 -14.41 -7.74
CA HIS A 303 -16.33 -14.87 -8.41
C HIS A 303 -17.07 -13.71 -9.08
N ASN A 304 -17.27 -12.60 -8.36
CA ASN A 304 -17.95 -11.42 -8.90
C ASN A 304 -17.20 -10.82 -10.09
N ILE A 305 -15.87 -10.75 -10.03
CA ILE A 305 -15.03 -10.36 -11.18
C ILE A 305 -15.32 -11.31 -12.35
N GLY A 306 -15.25 -12.63 -12.14
CA GLY A 306 -15.55 -13.63 -13.16
C GLY A 306 -16.92 -13.42 -13.83
N VAL A 307 -17.98 -13.14 -13.06
CA VAL A 307 -19.32 -12.84 -13.58
C VAL A 307 -19.34 -11.57 -14.44
N ILE A 308 -18.69 -10.49 -14.00
CA ILE A 308 -18.60 -9.24 -14.78
C ILE A 308 -17.90 -9.49 -16.11
N LEU A 309 -16.80 -10.26 -16.10
CA LEU A 309 -16.04 -10.60 -17.30
C LEU A 309 -16.83 -11.46 -18.27
N TYR A 310 -17.54 -12.46 -17.75
CA TYR A 310 -18.40 -13.32 -18.55
C TYR A 310 -19.49 -12.51 -19.27
N ARG A 311 -20.17 -11.61 -18.54
CA ARG A 311 -21.19 -10.72 -19.12
C ARG A 311 -20.61 -9.77 -20.17
N LYS A 312 -19.44 -9.18 -19.92
CA LYS A 312 -18.77 -8.31 -20.90
C LYS A 312 -18.42 -9.06 -22.19
N ARG A 313 -17.99 -10.33 -22.08
CA ARG A 313 -17.72 -11.18 -23.25
C ARG A 313 -18.99 -11.47 -24.03
N GLN A 314 -20.08 -11.85 -23.38
CA GLN A 314 -21.36 -12.07 -24.05
C GLN A 314 -21.81 -10.82 -24.82
N LEU A 315 -21.73 -9.63 -24.21
CA LEU A 315 -22.10 -8.39 -24.89
C LEU A 315 -21.29 -8.11 -26.16
N LYS A 316 -20.01 -8.51 -26.21
CA LYS A 316 -19.19 -8.41 -27.42
C LYS A 316 -19.57 -9.42 -28.51
N GLU A 317 -20.10 -10.59 -28.12
CA GLU A 317 -20.53 -11.64 -29.05
C GLU A 317 -21.93 -11.38 -29.63
N VAL A 318 -22.79 -10.62 -28.93
CA VAL A 318 -24.16 -10.26 -29.40
C VAL A 318 -24.18 -9.04 -30.32
N SER A 319 -23.13 -8.22 -30.36
CA SER A 319 -23.05 -7.00 -31.19
C SER A 319 -22.71 -7.24 -32.68
N PHE A 320 -23.22 -8.32 -33.28
CA PHE A 320 -23.09 -8.64 -34.71
C PHE A 320 -24.45 -8.70 -35.42
#